data_AF-A0A0F9UFQ5-F1
#
_entry.id   AF-A0A0F9UFQ5-F1
#
_cell.length_a   1.000
_cell.length_b   1.000
_cell.length_c   1.000
_cell.angle_alpha   90.00
_cell.angle_beta   90.00
_cell.angle_gamma   90.00
#
_symmetry.space_group_name_H-M   'P 1'
#
loop_
_entity.id
_entity.type
_entity.pdbx_description
1 polymer ?
#
loop_
_entity_poly.entity_id
_entity_poly.type
_entity_poly.pdbx_seq_one_letter_code
_entity_poly.pdbx_strand_id
1 'polypeptide(L)'
;RVKSAGDFGIGTNNPGAKLEILNAGDQLKLSFDGTDNAIFAVDTNGVLTITPSGAAVDFAFKALINVLDLDLGSESAAGTIWAMLTAANAGTALVINSRDSIDIHRARLGLSGGVDTAVWAWFNSTHTGIVLSGALDVDTQHIKMKETTDPTAIADEALLYARLVNGGKTELVVRFQSGAVQVLATEP
;
A
#
# COMPACT_ATOMS: atom_id res chain seq x y z
N ARG A 1 23.00 2.85 -42.00
CA ARG A 1 24.22 2.62 -42.82
C ARG A 1 25.04 1.51 -42.20
N VAL A 2 25.47 0.52 -42.99
CA VAL A 2 26.44 -0.51 -42.57
C VAL A 2 27.85 0.03 -42.77
N LYS A 3 28.72 -0.04 -41.75
CA LYS A 3 30.15 0.27 -41.86
C LYS A 3 30.95 -0.95 -42.36
N SER A 4 32.16 -0.72 -42.86
CA SER A 4 33.10 -1.81 -43.24
C SER A 4 33.45 -2.75 -42.07
N ALA A 5 33.32 -2.29 -40.82
CA ALA A 5 33.48 -3.09 -39.60
C ALA A 5 32.19 -3.86 -39.19
N GLY A 6 31.11 -3.75 -39.96
CA GLY A 6 29.84 -4.43 -39.75
C GLY A 6 28.82 -3.70 -38.86
N ASP A 7 29.15 -2.53 -38.32
CA ASP A 7 28.24 -1.79 -37.43
C ASP A 7 27.11 -1.12 -38.21
N PHE A 8 25.90 -1.11 -37.64
CA PHE A 8 24.70 -0.52 -38.24
C PHE A 8 24.19 0.68 -37.44
N GLY A 9 24.31 1.87 -38.03
CA GLY A 9 23.74 3.11 -37.47
C GLY A 9 22.52 3.57 -38.26
N ILE A 10 21.40 3.83 -37.59
CA ILE A 10 20.27 4.60 -38.14
C ILE A 10 20.27 5.96 -37.44
N GLY A 11 20.24 7.06 -38.21
CA GLY A 11 20.28 8.41 -37.66
C GLY A 11 21.66 8.89 -37.15
N THR A 12 22.67 8.01 -37.13
CA THR A 12 24.05 8.34 -36.76
C THR A 12 25.08 7.82 -37.78
N ASN A 13 26.14 8.60 -38.01
CA ASN A 13 27.30 8.18 -38.80
C ASN A 13 28.40 7.54 -37.96
N ASN A 14 28.33 7.71 -36.64
CA ASN A 14 29.29 7.17 -35.69
C ASN A 14 28.60 6.40 -34.56
N PRO A 15 28.00 5.23 -34.87
CA PRO A 15 27.42 4.37 -33.85
C PRO A 15 28.45 3.96 -32.79
N GLY A 16 28.06 4.02 -31.52
CA GLY A 16 28.79 3.56 -30.34
C GLY A 16 28.55 2.09 -30.00
N ALA A 17 27.65 1.40 -30.72
CA ALA A 17 27.36 -0.03 -30.58
C ALA A 17 27.22 -0.71 -31.95
N LYS A 18 27.14 -2.05 -31.97
CA LYS A 18 26.94 -2.83 -33.21
C LYS A 18 25.64 -2.47 -33.93
N LEU A 19 24.60 -2.13 -33.17
CA LEU A 19 23.38 -1.53 -33.64
C LEU A 19 23.09 -0.30 -32.79
N GLU A 20 22.93 0.86 -33.40
CA GLU A 20 22.45 2.07 -32.74
C GLU A 20 21.40 2.75 -33.62
N ILE A 21 20.27 3.08 -33.00
CA ILE A 21 19.23 3.91 -33.59
C ILE A 21 19.21 5.20 -32.79
N LEU A 22 19.78 6.25 -33.36
CA LEU A 22 19.84 7.57 -32.75
C LEU A 22 18.89 8.49 -33.50
N ASN A 23 17.65 8.55 -33.04
CA ASN A 23 16.59 9.39 -33.59
C ASN A 23 15.74 9.97 -32.46
N ALA A 24 15.18 11.16 -32.68
CA ALA A 24 14.17 11.73 -31.79
C ALA A 24 12.78 11.16 -32.14
N GLY A 25 11.98 10.83 -31.12
CA GLY A 25 10.68 10.17 -31.29
C GLY A 25 10.83 8.66 -31.43
N ASP A 26 10.07 8.05 -32.35
CA ASP A 26 10.08 6.61 -32.57
C ASP A 26 11.45 6.12 -33.04
N GLN A 27 11.98 5.08 -32.38
CA GLN A 27 13.29 4.52 -32.70
C GLN A 27 13.18 3.11 -33.29
N LEU A 28 12.46 2.21 -32.61
CA LEU A 28 12.26 0.85 -33.11
C LEU A 28 10.77 0.51 -33.13
N LYS A 29 10.25 0.18 -34.31
CA LYS A 29 8.91 -0.37 -34.49
C LYS A 29 8.98 -1.87 -34.76
N LEU A 30 8.45 -2.68 -33.86
CA LEU A 30 8.21 -4.10 -34.08
C LEU A 30 6.78 -4.28 -34.57
N SER A 31 6.57 -4.67 -35.82
CA SER A 31 5.23 -4.82 -36.41
C SER A 31 4.86 -6.29 -36.55
N PHE A 32 3.61 -6.62 -36.24
CA PHE A 32 3.01 -7.89 -36.60
C PHE A 32 2.30 -7.77 -37.96
N ASP A 33 1.51 -6.72 -38.15
CA ASP A 33 0.86 -6.38 -39.42
C ASP A 33 0.75 -4.85 -39.64
N GLY A 34 -0.13 -4.42 -40.56
CA GLY A 34 -0.33 -3.00 -40.87
C GLY A 34 -0.93 -2.16 -39.74
N THR A 35 -1.50 -2.80 -38.72
CA THR A 35 -2.20 -2.18 -37.59
C THR A 35 -1.56 -2.51 -36.25
N ASP A 36 -1.00 -3.71 -36.11
CA ASP A 36 -0.48 -4.25 -34.86
C ASP A 36 1.03 -4.08 -34.75
N ASN A 37 1.48 -3.34 -33.73
CA ASN A 37 2.89 -3.04 -33.53
C ASN A 37 3.22 -2.61 -32.10
N ALA A 38 4.50 -2.57 -31.77
CA ALA A 38 5.02 -1.87 -30.60
C ALA A 38 6.17 -0.94 -30.99
N ILE A 39 6.14 0.27 -30.46
CA ILE A 39 7.17 1.28 -30.67
C ILE A 39 8.00 1.42 -29.40
N PHE A 40 9.32 1.42 -29.56
CA PHE A 40 10.30 1.71 -28.52
C PHE A 40 10.93 3.06 -28.81
N ALA A 41 11.01 3.90 -27.80
CA ALA A 41 11.65 5.22 -27.87
C ALA A 41 12.32 5.56 -26.54
N VAL A 42 13.53 6.10 -26.59
CA VAL A 42 14.22 6.71 -25.45
C VAL A 42 14.14 8.22 -25.57
N ASP A 43 13.65 8.90 -24.53
CA ASP A 43 13.49 10.36 -24.50
C ASP A 43 14.81 11.10 -24.15
N THR A 44 14.74 12.43 -24.03
CA THR A 44 15.90 13.26 -23.66
C THR A 44 16.39 13.04 -22.23
N ASN A 45 15.60 12.40 -21.38
CA ASN A 45 15.97 12.03 -20.00
C ASN A 45 16.54 10.61 -19.90
N GLY A 46 16.60 9.87 -21.02
CA GLY A 46 17.04 8.48 -21.05
C GLY A 46 15.96 7.47 -20.64
N VAL A 47 14.69 7.87 -20.59
CA VAL A 47 13.57 6.98 -20.21
C VAL A 47 13.09 6.21 -21.43
N LEU A 48 13.02 4.89 -21.31
CA LEU A 48 12.43 4.02 -22.33
C LEU A 48 10.90 4.04 -22.23
N THR A 49 10.24 4.40 -23.33
CA THR A 49 8.79 4.22 -23.52
C THR A 49 8.54 3.07 -24.49
N ILE A 50 7.61 2.18 -24.12
CA ILE A 50 7.08 1.12 -24.99
C ILE A 50 5.61 1.42 -25.26
N THR A 51 5.28 1.74 -26.51
CA THR A 51 3.91 2.05 -26.95
C THR A 51 3.39 0.92 -27.82
N PRO A 52 2.65 -0.07 -27.26
CA PRO A 52 1.93 -1.04 -28.08
C PRO A 52 0.74 -0.38 -28.77
N SER A 53 0.35 -0.89 -29.94
CA SER A 53 -0.92 -0.53 -30.58
C SER A 53 -2.13 -1.10 -29.84
N GLY A 54 -1.92 -2.14 -29.03
CA GLY A 54 -2.90 -2.72 -28.11
C GLY A 54 -2.90 -2.07 -26.73
N ALA A 55 -3.74 -2.58 -25.82
CA ALA A 55 -3.95 -1.97 -24.50
C ALA A 55 -2.87 -2.28 -23.46
N ALA A 56 -1.93 -3.18 -23.74
CA ALA A 56 -1.00 -3.68 -22.72
C ALA A 56 0.39 -4.03 -23.27
N VAL A 57 1.39 -3.86 -22.40
CA VAL A 57 2.70 -4.51 -22.50
C VAL A 57 2.66 -5.69 -21.53
N ASP A 58 2.77 -6.92 -22.06
CA ASP A 58 2.82 -8.12 -21.24
C ASP A 58 4.27 -8.45 -20.86
N PHE A 59 4.54 -8.57 -19.56
CA PHE A 59 5.83 -8.96 -19.02
C PHE A 59 5.73 -10.37 -18.46
N ALA A 60 6.17 -11.37 -19.22
CA ALA A 60 5.99 -12.79 -18.92
C ALA A 60 6.79 -13.33 -17.70
N PHE A 61 7.28 -12.47 -16.78
CA PHE A 61 8.02 -12.90 -15.59
C PHE A 61 7.15 -12.97 -14.32
N LYS A 62 7.62 -13.73 -13.34
CA LYS A 62 6.90 -14.04 -12.08
C LYS A 62 6.75 -12.83 -11.12
N ALA A 63 7.43 -11.70 -11.35
CA ALA A 63 7.32 -10.51 -10.50
C ALA A 63 7.69 -9.19 -11.23
N LEU A 64 6.69 -8.38 -11.60
CA LEU A 64 6.88 -6.96 -11.99
C LEU A 64 7.36 -6.09 -10.81
N ILE A 65 7.13 -6.59 -9.60
CA ILE A 65 7.37 -5.92 -8.33
C ILE A 65 8.83 -6.06 -7.86
N ASN A 66 9.68 -6.87 -8.52
CA ASN A 66 11.11 -6.93 -8.17
C ASN A 66 11.95 -5.83 -8.85
N VAL A 67 11.31 -4.90 -9.55
CA VAL A 67 11.90 -3.60 -9.88
C VAL A 67 11.57 -2.67 -8.71
N LEU A 68 12.59 -2.07 -8.09
CA LEU A 68 12.54 -1.39 -6.79
C LEU A 68 11.52 -0.23 -6.68
N ASP A 69 10.98 0.28 -7.79
CA ASP A 69 9.96 1.32 -7.80
C ASP A 69 9.03 1.08 -9.00
N LEU A 70 7.75 0.76 -8.74
CA LEU A 70 6.69 0.86 -9.74
C LEU A 70 6.00 2.20 -9.51
N ASP A 71 6.54 3.27 -10.10
CA ASP A 71 5.90 4.57 -10.12
C ASP A 71 4.76 4.55 -11.15
N LEU A 72 3.52 4.67 -10.67
CA LEU A 72 2.32 4.75 -11.51
C LEU A 72 2.06 6.18 -12.03
N GLY A 73 2.99 7.11 -11.81
CA GLY A 73 2.93 8.50 -12.24
C GLY A 73 2.32 9.43 -11.17
N SER A 74 2.56 10.74 -11.32
CA SER A 74 2.04 11.80 -10.43
C SER A 74 0.51 11.90 -10.39
N GLU A 75 -0.15 11.30 -11.37
CA GLU A 75 -1.58 11.05 -11.40
C GLU A 75 -1.76 9.64 -11.92
N SER A 76 -2.03 8.67 -11.04
CA SER A 76 -2.61 7.41 -11.50
C SER A 76 -3.95 7.75 -12.14
N ALA A 77 -4.00 7.89 -13.47
CA ALA A 77 -5.25 7.86 -14.22
C ALA A 77 -6.04 6.65 -13.71
N ALA A 78 -7.31 6.82 -13.35
CA ALA A 78 -8.17 5.88 -12.60
C ALA A 78 -7.97 4.40 -12.98
N GLY A 79 -6.90 3.81 -12.44
CA GLY A 79 -6.32 2.56 -12.88
C GLY A 79 -6.11 1.75 -11.63
N THR A 80 -7.11 0.91 -11.35
CA THR A 80 -7.07 0.00 -10.22
C THR A 80 -5.91 -0.98 -10.42
N ILE A 81 -5.01 -1.08 -9.43
CA ILE A 81 -4.04 -2.18 -9.39
C ILE A 81 -4.83 -3.47 -9.12
N TRP A 82 -5.26 -4.17 -10.17
CA TRP A 82 -5.83 -5.52 -10.09
C TRP A 82 -4.70 -6.56 -10.06
N ALA A 83 -3.75 -6.42 -9.14
CA ALA A 83 -2.90 -7.54 -8.79
C ALA A 83 -3.68 -8.37 -7.77
N MET A 84 -4.04 -9.60 -8.12
CA MET A 84 -4.15 -10.65 -7.09
C MET A 84 -2.78 -10.70 -6.41
N LEU A 85 -2.59 -9.94 -5.33
CA LEU A 85 -1.41 -10.02 -4.49
C LEU A 85 -1.50 -11.34 -3.72
N THR A 86 -1.33 -12.44 -4.44
CA THR A 86 -1.13 -13.75 -3.85
C THR A 86 0.33 -13.78 -3.41
N ALA A 87 0.62 -13.23 -2.23
CA ALA A 87 1.91 -13.38 -1.58
C ALA A 87 2.06 -14.86 -1.15
N ALA A 88 2.40 -15.72 -2.11
CA ALA A 88 2.70 -17.12 -1.86
C ALA A 88 4.03 -17.19 -1.07
N ASN A 89 3.91 -17.56 0.20
CA ASN A 89 4.98 -17.78 1.19
C ASN A 89 5.67 -16.56 1.83
N ALA A 90 5.30 -16.35 3.10
CA ALA A 90 6.09 -15.84 4.23
C ALA A 90 6.81 -14.50 4.06
N GLY A 91 6.09 -13.39 4.30
CA GLY A 91 6.76 -12.25 4.95
C GLY A 91 6.29 -10.84 4.62
N THR A 92 5.49 -10.61 3.57
CA THR A 92 5.13 -9.23 3.22
C THR A 92 3.72 -9.10 2.65
N ALA A 93 2.83 -8.46 3.41
CA ALA A 93 1.54 -7.95 2.96
C ALA A 93 1.73 -6.65 2.14
N LEU A 94 0.66 -6.10 1.56
CA LEU A 94 0.67 -4.78 0.93
C LEU A 94 1.29 -3.73 1.87
N VAL A 95 2.52 -3.29 1.57
CA VAL A 95 3.24 -2.27 2.36
C VAL A 95 2.88 -0.90 1.80
N ILE A 96 2.27 -0.05 2.62
CA ILE A 96 1.97 1.35 2.28
C ILE A 96 3.00 2.24 2.99
N ASN A 97 4.05 2.63 2.28
CA ASN A 97 5.13 3.48 2.80
C ASN A 97 4.96 4.93 2.34
N SER A 98 5.13 5.88 3.26
CA SER A 98 5.23 7.30 2.91
C SER A 98 6.61 7.60 2.35
N ARG A 99 6.71 8.42 1.30
CA ARG A 99 8.01 8.86 0.77
C ARG A 99 8.69 9.84 1.73
N ASP A 100 7.92 10.60 2.51
CA ASP A 100 8.40 11.47 3.60
C ASP A 100 7.33 11.70 4.69
N SER A 101 7.58 12.63 5.63
CA SER A 101 6.67 12.94 6.74
C SER A 101 5.41 13.74 6.35
N ILE A 102 5.24 14.12 5.07
CA ILE A 102 4.13 14.96 4.57
C ILE A 102 3.19 14.17 3.64
N ASP A 103 3.64 13.10 2.99
CA ASP A 103 2.86 12.45 1.92
C ASP A 103 1.67 11.59 2.38
N ILE A 104 1.85 10.61 3.27
CA ILE A 104 0.74 9.69 3.63
C ILE A 104 -0.01 10.19 4.86
N HIS A 105 -1.00 11.04 4.63
CA HIS A 105 -1.94 11.42 5.68
C HIS A 105 -2.98 10.33 5.98
N ARG A 106 -3.30 9.43 5.03
CA ARG A 106 -4.32 8.37 5.19
C ARG A 106 -4.10 7.16 4.27
N ALA A 107 -3.24 6.24 4.66
CA ALA A 107 -3.26 4.90 4.08
C ALA A 107 -4.64 4.27 4.34
N ARG A 108 -5.33 3.81 3.29
CA ARG A 108 -6.66 3.19 3.40
C ARG A 108 -6.64 1.84 2.72
N LEU A 109 -7.06 0.82 3.47
CA LEU A 109 -7.35 -0.50 2.97
C LEU A 109 -8.87 -0.71 3.09
N GLY A 110 -9.57 -0.78 1.96
CA GLY A 110 -11.02 -0.90 1.91
C GLY A 110 -11.46 -2.27 1.38
N LEU A 111 -12.49 -2.85 2.00
CA LEU A 111 -13.17 -4.05 1.53
C LEU A 111 -14.65 -3.68 1.31
N SER A 112 -15.16 -3.86 0.10
CA SER A 112 -16.52 -3.45 -0.28
C SER A 112 -17.11 -4.38 -1.34
N GLY A 113 -18.45 -4.40 -1.47
CA GLY A 113 -19.14 -5.15 -2.54
C GLY A 113 -19.50 -6.60 -2.17
N GLY A 114 -20.20 -6.82 -1.05
CA GLY A 114 -20.69 -8.15 -0.66
C GLY A 114 -19.64 -9.03 0.02
N VAL A 115 -18.81 -8.43 0.87
CA VAL A 115 -17.80 -9.16 1.65
C VAL A 115 -18.51 -9.93 2.77
N ASP A 116 -18.53 -11.26 2.67
CA ASP A 116 -19.16 -12.15 3.66
C ASP A 116 -18.39 -12.17 4.99
N THR A 117 -17.06 -12.22 4.94
CA THR A 117 -16.19 -12.11 6.13
C THR A 117 -14.87 -11.43 5.77
N ALA A 118 -14.51 -10.41 6.53
CA ALA A 118 -13.19 -9.78 6.48
C ALA A 118 -12.40 -10.12 7.74
N VAL A 119 -11.26 -10.81 7.58
CA VAL A 119 -10.37 -11.16 8.69
C VAL A 119 -9.17 -10.22 8.71
N TRP A 120 -8.99 -9.48 9.80
CA TRP A 120 -7.84 -8.62 10.06
C TRP A 120 -7.08 -9.16 11.26
N ALA A 121 -5.80 -9.52 11.06
CA ALA A 121 -4.93 -9.99 12.13
C ALA A 121 -3.81 -8.98 12.36
N TRP A 122 -3.69 -8.49 13.60
CA TRP A 122 -2.65 -7.57 14.02
C TRP A 122 -1.62 -8.31 14.88
N PHE A 123 -0.36 -8.32 14.44
CA PHE A 123 0.76 -8.89 15.18
C PHE A 123 1.76 -7.77 15.49
N ASN A 124 2.15 -7.63 16.76
CA ASN A 124 3.08 -6.59 17.23
C ASN A 124 2.73 -5.17 16.73
N SER A 125 1.44 -4.85 16.63
CA SER A 125 0.94 -3.57 16.12
C SER A 125 0.44 -2.69 17.26
N THR A 126 0.64 -1.37 17.16
CA THR A 126 0.07 -0.38 18.08
C THR A 126 -1.01 0.43 17.36
N HIS A 127 -2.19 0.53 17.96
CA HIS A 127 -3.27 1.39 17.47
C HIS A 127 -3.41 2.60 18.39
N THR A 128 -3.44 3.80 17.81
CA THR A 128 -3.79 5.02 18.55
C THR A 128 -5.29 5.11 18.80
N GLY A 129 -6.11 4.41 18.00
CA GLY A 129 -7.55 4.31 18.20
C GLY A 129 -8.21 3.37 17.19
N ILE A 130 -9.45 3.00 17.48
CA ILE A 130 -10.35 2.28 16.56
C ILE A 130 -11.59 3.16 16.40
N VAL A 131 -11.86 3.60 15.16
CA VAL A 131 -13.04 4.40 14.83
C VAL A 131 -14.02 3.51 14.08
N LEU A 132 -15.22 3.35 14.62
CA LEU A 132 -16.28 2.53 14.03
C LEU A 132 -17.45 3.42 13.64
N SER A 133 -18.11 3.11 12.52
CA SER A 133 -19.38 3.75 12.12
C SER A 133 -20.60 3.10 12.80
N GLY A 134 -20.39 2.07 13.62
CA GLY A 134 -21.41 1.31 14.33
C GLY A 134 -20.87 0.70 15.62
N ALA A 135 -21.61 -0.25 16.21
CA ALA A 135 -21.22 -0.92 17.44
C ALA A 135 -19.97 -1.80 17.27
N LEU A 136 -19.17 -1.91 18.33
CA LEU A 136 -18.17 -2.97 18.45
C LEU A 136 -18.85 -4.23 18.96
N ASP A 137 -19.09 -5.19 18.06
CA ASP A 137 -19.53 -6.54 18.43
C ASP A 137 -18.31 -7.45 18.57
N VAL A 138 -18.21 -8.12 19.71
CA VAL A 138 -17.11 -9.06 20.05
C VAL A 138 -17.57 -10.52 20.00
N ASP A 139 -18.78 -10.80 19.53
CA ASP A 139 -19.38 -12.14 19.31
C ASP A 139 -18.88 -13.25 20.24
N THR A 140 -19.47 -13.32 21.44
CA THR A 140 -19.12 -14.28 22.52
C THR A 140 -17.67 -14.21 23.03
N GLN A 141 -16.79 -13.40 22.44
CA GLN A 141 -15.47 -13.11 22.95
C GLN A 141 -15.50 -12.01 24.01
N HIS A 142 -14.33 -11.71 24.57
CA HIS A 142 -14.15 -10.73 25.63
C HIS A 142 -13.10 -9.68 25.26
N ILE A 143 -13.24 -8.50 25.83
CA ILE A 143 -12.21 -7.46 25.80
C ILE A 143 -11.33 -7.63 27.04
N LYS A 144 -10.02 -7.83 26.84
CA LYS A 144 -9.05 -7.89 27.92
C LYS A 144 -8.45 -6.52 28.16
N MET A 145 -8.55 -6.03 29.39
CA MET A 145 -7.98 -4.75 29.81
C MET A 145 -6.80 -5.00 30.76
N LYS A 146 -5.73 -4.22 30.60
CA LYS A 146 -4.65 -4.19 31.59
C LYS A 146 -5.03 -3.18 32.67
N GLU A 147 -4.79 -3.53 33.93
CA GLU A 147 -4.99 -2.61 35.04
C GLU A 147 -4.12 -1.36 34.88
N THR A 148 -4.67 -0.22 35.25
CA THR A 148 -4.00 1.08 35.23
C THR A 148 -4.35 1.89 36.48
N THR A 149 -3.54 2.90 36.78
CA THR A 149 -3.92 3.96 37.73
C THR A 149 -5.09 4.76 37.17
N ASP A 150 -5.91 5.34 38.05
CA ASP A 150 -7.07 6.15 37.67
C ASP A 150 -6.71 7.26 36.66
N PRO A 151 -7.05 7.11 35.37
CA PRO A 151 -6.73 8.09 34.35
C PRO A 151 -7.61 9.33 34.51
N THR A 152 -7.17 10.49 34.02
CA THR A 152 -7.98 11.71 34.06
C THR A 152 -8.86 11.77 32.81
N ALA A 153 -10.19 11.75 32.98
CA ALA A 153 -11.12 12.00 31.89
C ALA A 153 -11.10 13.49 31.53
N ILE A 154 -11.05 13.81 30.23
CA ILE A 154 -11.15 15.18 29.73
C ILE A 154 -12.61 15.53 29.41
N ALA A 155 -12.83 16.76 28.92
CA ALA A 155 -14.17 17.23 28.59
C ALA A 155 -14.85 16.30 27.58
N ASP A 156 -16.13 16.01 27.81
CA ASP A 156 -16.99 15.17 26.98
C ASP A 156 -16.55 13.70 26.83
N GLU A 157 -15.68 13.21 27.72
CA GLU A 157 -15.24 11.82 27.76
C GLU A 157 -15.69 11.07 29.02
N ALA A 158 -15.99 9.78 28.84
CA ALA A 158 -16.10 8.80 29.90
C ALA A 158 -15.09 7.68 29.63
N LEU A 159 -14.28 7.33 30.63
CA LEU A 159 -13.24 6.33 30.50
C LEU A 159 -13.67 5.05 31.21
N LEU A 160 -13.73 3.93 30.46
CA LEU A 160 -13.89 2.58 31.01
C LEU A 160 -12.51 1.94 31.13
N TYR A 161 -12.14 1.50 32.33
CA TYR A 161 -10.83 0.90 32.57
C TYR A 161 -10.88 -0.07 33.75
N ALA A 162 -9.86 -0.93 33.84
CA ALA A 162 -9.59 -1.76 35.00
C ALA A 162 -8.56 -1.09 35.91
N ARG A 163 -8.73 -1.18 37.22
CA ARG A 163 -7.75 -0.69 38.20
C ARG A 163 -7.49 -1.69 39.31
N LEU A 164 -6.30 -1.59 39.91
CA LEU A 164 -5.94 -2.29 41.13
C LEU A 164 -6.31 -1.44 42.34
N VAL A 165 -7.01 -2.02 43.31
CA VAL A 165 -7.31 -1.36 44.59
C VAL A 165 -6.49 -1.90 45.76
N ASN A 166 -6.46 -1.13 46.85
CA ASN A 166 -5.82 -1.54 48.10
C ASN A 166 -6.40 -2.89 48.56
N GLY A 167 -5.55 -3.92 48.58
CA GLY A 167 -5.95 -5.31 48.82
C GLY A 167 -5.72 -6.25 47.64
N GLY A 168 -5.22 -5.74 46.51
CA GLY A 168 -4.78 -6.57 45.37
C GLY A 168 -5.90 -7.04 44.44
N LYS A 169 -7.11 -6.47 44.59
CA LYS A 169 -8.29 -6.80 43.79
C LYS A 169 -8.39 -5.93 42.55
N THR A 170 -8.92 -6.49 41.47
CA THR A 170 -9.28 -5.71 40.27
C THR A 170 -10.69 -5.13 40.37
N GLU A 171 -10.87 -3.88 39.96
CA GLU A 171 -12.17 -3.25 39.74
C GLU A 171 -12.34 -2.85 38.27
N LEU A 172 -13.55 -3.04 37.73
CA LEU A 172 -13.99 -2.44 36.47
C LEU A 172 -14.70 -1.13 36.76
N VAL A 173 -14.23 -0.05 36.15
CA VAL A 173 -14.56 1.31 36.58
C VAL A 173 -14.87 2.19 35.38
N VAL A 174 -15.85 3.07 35.55
CA VAL A 174 -16.07 4.23 34.68
C VAL A 174 -15.73 5.51 35.41
N ARG A 175 -14.95 6.39 34.77
CA ARG A 175 -14.68 7.75 35.27
C ARG A 175 -15.22 8.80 34.31
N PHE A 176 -15.89 9.81 34.85
CA PHE A 176 -16.43 10.95 34.11
C PHE A 176 -15.56 12.20 34.27
N GLN A 177 -15.72 13.16 33.36
CA GLN A 177 -15.03 14.46 33.38
C GLN A 177 -15.12 15.22 34.72
N SER A 178 -16.20 15.03 35.49
CA SER A 178 -16.40 15.69 36.79
C SER A 178 -15.48 15.14 37.90
N GLY A 179 -14.70 14.11 37.61
CA GLY A 179 -13.93 13.37 38.60
C GLY A 179 -14.74 12.28 39.32
N ALA A 180 -16.05 12.18 39.04
CA ALA A 180 -16.87 11.10 39.56
C ALA A 180 -16.40 9.74 39.03
N VAL A 181 -16.30 8.77 39.94
CA VAL A 181 -15.87 7.40 39.67
C VAL A 181 -16.99 6.45 40.04
N GLN A 182 -17.38 5.59 39.10
CA GLN A 182 -18.36 4.55 39.32
C GLN A 182 -17.70 3.18 39.16
N VAL A 183 -17.73 2.38 40.23
CA VAL A 183 -17.30 0.98 40.19
C VAL A 183 -18.46 0.14 39.67
N LEU A 184 -18.23 -0.56 38.56
CA LEU A 184 -19.23 -1.43 37.94
C LEU A 184 -19.15 -2.86 38.47
N ALA A 185 -17.92 -3.32 38.76
CA ALA A 185 -17.67 -4.63 39.33
C ALA A 185 -16.36 -4.61 40.12
N THR A 186 -16.31 -5.43 41.17
CA THR A 186 -15.11 -5.67 41.99
C THR A 186 -14.89 -7.17 42.04
N GLU A 187 -13.63 -7.59 41.91
CA GLU A 187 -13.24 -8.98 42.13
C GLU A 187 -13.64 -9.44 43.55
N PRO A 188 -14.29 -10.61 43.68
CA PRO A 188 -14.80 -11.11 44.96
C PRO A 188 -13.72 -11.29 46.03
#